data_AF-A0A268RCQ6-F1
#
_entry.id   AF-A0A268RCQ6-F1
#
_cell.length_a   1.000
_cell.length_b   1.000
_cell.length_c   1.000
_cell.angle_alpha   90.00
_cell.angle_beta   90.00
_cell.angle_gamma   90.00
#
_symmetry.space_group_name_H-M   'P 1'
#
loop_
_entity.id
_entity.type
_entity.pdbx_description
1 polymer ?
#
loop_
_entity_poly.entity_id
_entity_poly.type
_entity_poly.pdbx_seq_one_letter_code
_entity_poly.pdbx_strand_id
1 'polypeptide(L)'
;MNPVVCLDVSKGESQVQAFLDKGRPYRKSFKIDHTLKGLSTLVAFLEDVKNDSGKKPSVILEATGHYQTSVVQYLEERGYLLIIINPLISYK
;
A
#
# COMPACT_ATOMS: atom_id res chain seq x y z
N MET A 1 -14.61 3.15 -0.93
CA MET A 1 -13.48 3.32 0.00
C MET A 1 -12.62 4.43 -0.56
N ASN A 2 -12.43 5.52 0.18
CA ASN A 2 -11.62 6.69 -0.22
C ASN A 2 -11.12 7.38 1.07
N PRO A 3 -9.83 7.76 1.16
CA PRO A 3 -8.77 7.52 0.16
C PRO A 3 -8.30 6.06 0.15
N VAL A 4 -7.62 5.66 -0.93
CA VAL A 4 -7.02 4.33 -1.06
C VAL A 4 -5.54 4.45 -1.43
N VAL A 5 -4.72 3.53 -0.92
CA VAL A 5 -3.31 3.39 -1.31
C VAL A 5 -3.10 1.98 -1.84
N CYS A 6 -2.69 1.88 -3.10
CA CYS A 6 -2.40 0.62 -3.76
C CYS A 6 -0.90 0.32 -3.67
N LEU A 7 -0.58 -0.91 -3.31
CA LEU A 7 0.76 -1.47 -3.34
C LEU A 7 0.81 -2.63 -4.33
N ASP A 8 1.68 -2.49 -5.32
CA ASP A 8 2.15 -3.61 -6.12
C ASP A 8 3.42 -4.16 -5.45
N VAL A 9 3.35 -5.40 -4.97
CA VAL A 9 4.37 -6.01 -4.12
C VAL A 9 5.24 -6.97 -4.93
N SER A 10 6.55 -6.69 -4.93
CA SER A 10 7.59 -7.52 -5.52
C SER A 10 8.57 -8.02 -4.45
N LYS A 11 9.56 -8.83 -4.84
CA LYS A 11 10.57 -9.33 -3.91
C LYS A 11 11.44 -8.19 -3.37
N GLY A 12 11.19 -7.80 -2.12
CA GLY A 12 12.02 -6.83 -1.39
C GLY A 12 11.67 -5.36 -1.65
N GLU A 13 10.73 -5.07 -2.55
CA GLU A 13 10.26 -3.71 -2.82
C GLU A 13 8.76 -3.68 -3.17
N SER A 14 8.14 -2.51 -3.03
CA SER A 14 6.76 -2.26 -3.48
C SER A 14 6.66 -0.93 -4.21
N GLN A 15 5.86 -0.91 -5.28
CA GLN A 15 5.40 0.33 -5.91
C GLN A 15 4.15 0.82 -5.17
N VAL A 16 4.13 2.09 -4.80
CA VAL A 16 3.05 2.72 -4.02
C VAL A 16 2.37 3.79 -4.87
N GLN A 17 1.03 3.76 -4.95
CA GLN A 17 0.21 4.81 -5.56
C GLN A 17 -1.03 5.07 -4.71
N ALA A 18 -1.30 6.34 -4.40
CA ALA A 18 -2.50 6.73 -3.66
C ALA A 18 -3.54 7.41 -4.55
N PHE A 19 -4.80 7.33 -4.14
CA PHE A 19 -5.92 8.02 -4.76
C PHE A 19 -6.79 8.64 -3.65
N LEU A 20 -7.04 9.95 -3.73
CA LEU A 20 -7.94 10.63 -2.80
C LEU A 20 -9.41 10.29 -3.09
N ASP A 21 -9.71 10.11 -4.37
CA ASP A 21 -11.02 9.71 -4.89
C ASP A 21 -10.86 9.01 -6.25
N LYS A 22 -11.94 8.45 -6.78
CA LYS A 22 -11.95 7.77 -8.08
C LYS A 22 -11.40 8.69 -9.17
N GLY A 23 -10.32 8.25 -9.82
CA GLY A 23 -9.65 9.01 -10.88
C GLY A 23 -8.85 10.23 -10.41
N ARG A 24 -8.66 10.40 -9.10
CA ARG A 24 -7.87 11.50 -8.51
C ARG A 24 -6.62 10.96 -7.81
N PRO A 25 -5.51 10.76 -8.54
CA PRO A 25 -4.27 10.28 -7.95
C PRO A 25 -3.71 11.32 -6.97
N TYR A 26 -3.18 10.83 -5.86
CA TYR A 26 -2.46 11.63 -4.87
C TYR A 26 -0.96 11.50 -5.12
N ARG A 27 -0.35 12.59 -5.60
CA ARG A 27 1.08 12.66 -5.96
C ARG A 27 1.47 11.60 -7.01
N LYS A 28 2.75 11.59 -7.39
CA LYS A 28 3.33 10.54 -8.25
C LYS A 28 3.57 9.27 -7.44
N SER A 29 3.44 8.12 -8.09
CA SER A 29 3.83 6.83 -7.51
C SER A 29 5.32 6.80 -7.20
N PHE A 30 5.71 6.04 -6.19
CA PHE A 30 7.10 5.86 -5.78
C PHE A 30 7.36 4.43 -5.29
N LYS A 31 8.64 4.09 -5.16
CA LYS A 31 9.08 2.78 -4.67
C LYS A 31 9.47 2.84 -3.20
N ILE A 32 9.22 1.75 -2.49
CA ILE A 32 9.73 1.51 -1.15
C ILE A 32 10.45 0.17 -1.10
N ASP A 33 11.51 0.08 -0.32
CA ASP A 33 12.11 -1.20 0.03
C ASP A 33 11.38 -1.82 1.24
N HIS A 34 11.37 -3.15 1.33
CA HIS A 34 10.84 -3.91 2.48
C HIS A 34 11.80 -3.90 3.68
N THR A 35 12.48 -2.77 3.89
CA THR A 35 13.30 -2.50 5.08
C THR A 35 12.49 -1.69 6.08
N LEU A 36 12.90 -1.67 7.36
CA LEU A 36 12.25 -0.82 8.37
C LEU A 36 12.21 0.66 7.95
N LYS A 37 13.26 1.15 7.28
CA LYS A 37 13.31 2.51 6.76
C LYS A 37 12.26 2.73 5.66
N GLY A 38 12.19 1.85 4.66
CA GLY A 38 11.22 1.97 3.58
C GLY A 38 9.76 1.84 4.06
N LEU A 39 9.49 0.92 4.99
CA LEU A 39 8.19 0.79 5.63
C LEU A 39 7.82 1.99 6.51
N SER A 40 8.81 2.62 7.15
CA SER A 40 8.56 3.89 7.88
C SER A 40 8.20 5.02 6.92
N THR A 41 8.83 5.09 5.74
CA THR A 41 8.45 6.03 4.67
C THR A 41 7.03 5.77 4.18
N LEU A 42 6.62 4.51 4.05
CA LEU A 42 5.24 4.16 3.71
C LEU A 42 4.25 4.69 4.75
N VAL A 43 4.51 4.49 6.04
CA VAL A 43 3.62 4.98 7.11
C VAL A 43 3.54 6.51 7.14
N ALA A 44 4.67 7.19 6.95
CA ALA A 44 4.67 8.66 6.83
C ALA A 44 3.79 9.12 5.67
N PHE A 45 3.87 8.44 4.52
CA PHE A 45 3.02 8.72 3.37
C PHE A 45 1.53 8.44 3.63
N LEU A 46 1.20 7.36 4.36
CA LEU A 46 -0.20 7.06 4.73
C LEU A 46 -0.78 8.14 5.66
N GLU A 47 0.02 8.67 6.59
CA GLU A 47 -0.39 9.78 7.44
C GLU A 47 -0.53 11.09 6.65
N ASP A 48 0.33 11.36 5.66
CA ASP A 48 0.16 12.49 4.73
C ASP A 48 -1.19 12.41 4.00
N VAL A 49 -1.51 11.25 3.42
CA VAL A 49 -2.79 11.01 2.72
C VAL A 49 -3.97 11.21 3.67
N LYS A 50 -3.85 10.74 4.92
CA LYS A 50 -4.87 10.91 5.96
C LYS A 50 -5.06 12.38 6.33
N ASN A 51 -3.99 13.14 6.47
CA ASN A 51 -4.06 14.56 6.81
C ASN A 51 -4.70 15.38 5.68
N ASP A 52 -4.38 15.07 4.42
CA ASP A 52 -4.92 15.77 3.26
C ASP A 52 -6.40 15.45 2.99
N SER A 53 -6.79 14.18 3.18
CA SER A 53 -8.16 13.70 2.95
C SER A 53 -9.09 13.79 4.16
N GLY A 54 -8.54 14.00 5.36
CA GLY A 54 -9.25 13.90 6.63
C GLY A 54 -9.69 12.48 7.03
N LYS A 55 -9.28 11.44 6.29
CA LYS A 55 -9.72 10.04 6.50
C LYS A 55 -8.55 9.07 6.41
N LYS A 56 -8.53 8.07 7.29
CA LYS A 56 -7.48 7.02 7.26
C LYS A 56 -7.60 6.22 5.95
N PRO A 57 -6.52 6.12 5.14
CA PRO A 57 -6.57 5.37 3.89
C PRO A 57 -6.73 3.86 4.13
N SER A 58 -7.49 3.21 3.26
CA SER A 58 -7.45 1.76 3.11
C SER A 58 -6.27 1.38 2.20
N VAL A 59 -5.60 0.28 2.51
CA VAL A 59 -4.43 -0.17 1.75
C VAL A 59 -4.81 -1.42 0.96
N ILE A 60 -4.56 -1.38 -0.35
CA ILE A 60 -4.83 -2.48 -1.26
C ILE A 60 -3.50 -3.07 -1.69
N LEU A 61 -3.32 -4.39 -1.57
CA LEU A 61 -2.09 -5.08 -1.97
C LEU A 61 -2.40 -6.15 -3.01
N GLU A 62 -1.60 -6.22 -4.07
CA GLU A 62 -1.62 -7.36 -5.01
C GLU A 62 -0.58 -8.41 -4.58
N ALA A 63 -1.04 -9.62 -4.26
CA ALA A 63 -0.26 -10.63 -3.56
C ALA A 63 0.57 -11.55 -4.46
N THR A 64 1.73 -11.10 -4.97
CA THR A 64 2.63 -12.00 -5.71
C THR A 64 3.45 -12.89 -4.74
N GLY A 65 2.89 -14.02 -4.33
CA GLY A 65 3.55 -15.00 -3.45
C GLY A 65 3.67 -14.54 -1.99
N HIS A 66 4.78 -14.89 -1.31
CA HIS A 66 4.98 -14.62 0.13
C HIS A 66 5.63 -13.27 0.45
N TYR A 67 5.91 -12.42 -0.55
CA TYR A 67 6.66 -11.17 -0.33
C TYR A 67 5.89 -10.09 0.44
N GLN A 68 4.56 -10.19 0.48
CA GLN A 68 3.70 -9.24 1.19
C GLN A 68 3.75 -9.37 2.71
N THR A 69 4.19 -10.50 3.26
CA THR A 69 4.04 -10.82 4.69
C THR A 69 4.63 -9.74 5.60
N SER A 70 5.83 -9.23 5.29
CA SER A 70 6.48 -8.18 6.08
C SER A 70 5.71 -6.86 6.04
N VAL A 71 5.19 -6.48 4.87
CA VAL A 71 4.39 -5.26 4.68
C VAL A 71 3.05 -5.39 5.41
N VAL A 72 2.39 -6.53 5.29
CA VAL A 72 1.11 -6.84 5.92
C VAL A 72 1.24 -6.76 7.44
N GLN A 73 2.17 -7.53 8.03
CA GLN A 73 2.38 -7.51 9.48
C GLN A 73 2.66 -6.10 9.99
N TYR A 74 3.55 -5.37 9.32
CA TYR A 74 3.92 -4.01 9.73
C TYR A 74 2.74 -3.03 9.71
N LEU A 75 1.81 -3.16 8.76
CA LEU A 75 0.65 -2.28 8.66
C LEU A 75 -0.51 -2.71 9.56
N GLU A 76 -0.73 -4.02 9.73
CA GLU A 76 -1.75 -4.57 10.64
C GLU A 76 -1.48 -4.17 12.10
N GLU A 77 -0.23 -4.27 12.55
CA GLU A 77 0.17 -3.83 13.90
C GLU A 77 -0.11 -2.32 14.14
N ARG A 78 -0.26 -1.53 13.07
CA ARG A 78 -0.59 -0.09 13.11
C ARG A 78 -2.07 0.18 12.81
N GLY A 79 -2.89 -0.87 12.76
CA GLY A 79 -4.34 -0.82 12.61
C GLY A 79 -4.80 -0.27 11.27
N TYR A 80 -4.04 -0.47 10.19
CA TYR A 80 -4.50 -0.14 8.83
C TYR A 80 -5.43 -1.23 8.31
N LEU A 81 -6.50 -0.82 7.62
CA LEU A 81 -7.34 -1.76 6.89
C LEU A 81 -6.60 -2.21 5.63
N LEU A 82 -6.29 -3.50 5.56
CA LEU A 82 -5.62 -4.12 4.41
C LEU A 82 -6.61 -4.93 3.58
N ILE A 83 -6.53 -4.78 2.26
CA ILE A 83 -7.31 -5.52 1.27
C ILE A 83 -6.31 -6.22 0.37
N ILE A 84 -6.21 -7.54 0.53
CA ILE A 84 -5.30 -8.36 -0.24
C ILE A 84 -6.05 -8.93 -1.44
N ILE A 85 -5.59 -8.63 -2.64
CA ILE A 85 -6.13 -9.14 -3.89
C ILE A 85 -5.25 -10.29 -4.35
N ASN A 86 -5.85 -11.45 -4.59
CA ASN A 86 -5.14 -12.58 -5.18
C ASN A 86 -4.69 -12.22 -6.61
N PRO A 87 -3.42 -12.45 -6.96
CA PRO A 87 -3.00 -12.32 -8.34
C PRO A 87 -3.83 -13.30 -9.17
N LEU A 88 -4.36 -12.81 -10.29
CA LEU A 88 -5.04 -13.69 -11.24
C LEU A 88 -4.02 -14.75 -11.67
N ILE A 89 -4.29 -16.00 -11.32
CA ILE A 89 -3.49 -17.14 -11.78
C ILE A 89 -3.63 -17.11 -13.31
N SER A 90 -2.56 -16.73 -14.00
CA SER A 90 -2.48 -16.89 -15.46
C SER A 90 -2.63 -18.38 -15.77
N TYR A 91 -3.83 -18.78 -16.18
CA TYR A 91 -4.10 -20.09 -16.74
C TYR A 91 -3.29 -20.19 -18.04
N LYS A 92 -2.38 -21.17 -18.10
CA LYS A 92 -1.51 -21.42 -19.25
C LYS A 92 -2.12 -22.51 -20.12
#